data_AF-A0A971QGJ5-F1
#
_entry.id   AF-A0A971QGJ5-F1
#
_cell.length_a   1.000
_cell.length_b   1.000
_cell.length_c   1.000
_cell.angle_alpha   90.00
_cell.angle_beta   90.00
_cell.angle_gamma   90.00
#
_symmetry.space_group_name_H-M   'P 1'
#
loop_
_entity.id
_entity.type
_entity.pdbx_description
1 polymer ?
#
loop_
_entity_poly.entity_id
_entity_poly.type
_entity_poly.pdbx_seq_one_letter_code
_entity_poly.pdbx_strand_id
1 'polypeptide(L)'
;MPDEGWAALLTPEGGILRRPDDVERAFARLWESAQGQHAGSGEHVTATRVCVANLIVVASEEGFNAVNDVLGDLSPHYPTRTLVVLLDSAGRTQDITAGAGGGVRASVSALCHVPQPGQPQVCCEQVVLGTAADDGRDLDRTLLPLLEADVPTMAWWLPDPGRWPELWRCVAARADRLIVDSGPAGLRHLTPGDHAAVRELGWYRTSQWREVLAGMFDGSPREIWGRIESLEVAAGGDRVEDRIDAIWVAAFVAGQLGWQAVKALGTGEHAFRADDREVRVRLTLGGKRLGLQAVVFGGGGTRYEVRSNDEAPSEFRVLIHDERVCHLPRCIELPQPSWAQSLAAALTGRVVDAAFMRAAPLAERLATEWRGE
;
A
#
# COMPACT_ATOMS: atom_id res chain seq x y z
N MET A 1 12.32 36.02 26.62
CA MET A 1 11.82 34.64 26.51
C MET A 1 12.39 34.06 25.24
N PRO A 2 13.12 32.93 25.26
CA PRO A 2 13.65 32.38 24.03
C PRO A 2 12.54 31.64 23.28
N ASP A 3 12.09 32.25 22.20
CA ASP A 3 11.49 31.66 20.98
C ASP A 3 10.74 30.33 21.16
N GLU A 4 9.51 30.39 21.70
CA GLU A 4 8.56 29.26 21.79
C GLU A 4 7.92 28.92 20.42
N GLY A 5 8.62 29.15 19.31
CA GLY A 5 8.11 28.86 17.96
C GLY A 5 7.76 27.37 17.76
N TRP A 6 8.42 26.48 18.50
CA TRP A 6 8.16 25.03 18.46
C TRP A 6 6.81 24.65 19.10
N ALA A 7 6.25 25.45 20.00
CA ALA A 7 4.99 25.13 20.66
C ALA A 7 3.80 25.14 19.68
N ALA A 8 3.90 25.94 18.61
CA ALA A 8 2.92 25.94 17.52
C ALA A 8 2.88 24.59 16.75
N LEU A 9 3.95 23.78 16.81
CA LEU A 9 3.96 22.46 16.20
C LEU A 9 3.02 21.47 16.90
N LEU A 10 2.66 21.71 18.17
CA LEU A 10 1.78 20.83 18.94
C LEU A 10 0.29 21.06 18.67
N THR A 11 -0.07 22.03 17.81
CA THR A 11 -1.47 22.26 17.43
C THR A 11 -1.81 21.50 16.14
N PRO A 12 -3.09 21.14 15.91
CA PRO A 12 -3.52 20.50 14.67
C PRO A 12 -3.17 21.31 13.42
N GLU A 13 -3.26 22.64 13.51
CA GLU A 13 -2.91 23.54 12.43
C GLU A 13 -1.40 23.60 12.21
N GLY A 14 -0.58 23.25 13.21
CA GLY A 14 0.87 23.31 13.12
C GLY A 14 1.44 24.73 12.99
N GLY A 15 2.77 24.81 12.95
CA GLY A 15 3.53 26.05 12.80
C GLY A 15 4.54 25.97 11.65
N ILE A 16 5.24 27.07 11.38
CA ILE A 16 6.37 27.05 10.44
C ILE A 16 7.55 26.36 11.11
N LEU A 17 8.04 25.27 10.50
CA LEU A 17 9.24 24.57 10.94
C LEU A 17 10.47 25.43 10.66
N ARG A 18 11.11 25.93 11.73
CA ARG A 18 12.30 26.78 11.61
C ARG A 18 13.58 25.97 11.66
N ARG A 19 13.65 24.98 12.54
CA ARG A 19 14.81 24.08 12.71
C ARG A 19 14.32 22.66 13.00
N PRO A 20 15.01 21.61 12.51
CA PRO A 20 14.63 20.24 12.82
C PRO A 20 14.58 19.93 14.33
N ASP A 21 15.50 20.47 15.13
CA ASP A 21 15.53 20.31 16.59
C ASP A 21 14.25 20.78 17.30
N ASP A 22 13.43 21.62 16.66
CA ASP A 22 12.15 22.07 17.22
C ASP A 22 11.15 20.89 17.30
N VAL A 23 11.25 19.89 16.42
CA VAL A 23 10.45 18.66 16.47
C VAL A 23 10.81 17.80 17.67
N GLU A 24 12.10 17.62 17.96
CA GLU A 24 12.54 16.85 19.13
C GLU A 24 12.08 17.49 20.45
N ARG A 25 12.09 18.83 20.51
CA ARG A 25 11.55 19.58 21.65
C ARG A 25 10.04 19.38 21.81
N ALA A 26 9.30 19.38 20.70
CA ALA A 26 7.87 19.13 20.70
C ALA A 26 7.55 17.70 21.19
N PHE A 27 8.28 16.69 20.70
CA PHE A 27 8.13 15.31 21.19
C PHE A 27 8.48 15.18 22.67
N ALA A 28 9.59 15.73 23.12
CA ALA A 28 9.96 15.72 24.54
C ALA A 28 8.82 16.26 25.43
N ARG A 29 8.18 17.35 24.99
CA ARG A 29 7.02 17.92 25.69
C ARG A 29 5.78 17.02 25.68
N LEU A 30 5.50 16.37 24.55
CA LEU A 30 4.40 15.39 24.45
C LEU A 30 4.61 14.23 25.44
N TRP A 31 5.82 13.68 25.49
CA TRP A 31 6.15 12.56 26.37
C TRP A 31 6.12 12.93 27.85
N GLU A 32 6.58 14.13 28.23
CA GLU A 32 6.42 14.66 29.59
C GLU A 32 4.94 14.73 29.99
N SER A 33 4.08 15.21 29.09
CA SER A 33 2.65 15.37 29.37
C SER A 33 1.93 14.03 29.51
N ALA A 34 2.30 13.03 28.71
CA ALA A 34 1.73 11.69 28.78
C ALA A 34 2.10 10.97 30.08
N GLN A 35 3.34 11.14 30.57
CA GLN A 35 3.77 10.57 31.85
C GLN A 35 3.09 11.26 33.04
N GLY A 36 2.88 12.58 32.98
CA GLY A 36 2.24 13.35 34.05
C GLY A 36 0.74 13.04 34.26
N GLN A 37 0.00 12.69 33.20
CA GLN A 37 -1.44 12.39 33.27
C GLN A 37 -1.74 11.04 33.97
N HIS A 38 -0.83 10.08 33.90
CA HIS A 38 -1.00 8.74 34.49
C HIS A 38 -0.57 8.66 35.96
N ALA A 39 0.01 9.72 36.52
CA ALA A 39 0.38 9.76 37.94
C ALA A 39 -0.83 9.89 38.89
N GLY A 40 -2.02 10.22 38.38
CA GLY A 40 -3.23 10.46 39.17
C GLY A 40 -4.29 9.34 39.18
N SER A 41 -4.18 8.31 38.32
CA SER A 41 -5.26 7.34 38.06
C SER A 41 -5.07 5.95 38.71
N GLY A 42 -4.01 5.71 39.49
CA GLY A 42 -3.80 4.43 40.20
C GLY A 42 -3.41 3.23 39.32
N GLU A 43 -3.58 3.34 37.99
CA GLU A 43 -3.01 2.43 36.99
C GLU A 43 -1.81 3.09 36.32
N HIS A 44 -0.60 2.59 36.62
CA HIS A 44 0.63 3.01 35.97
C HIS A 44 0.74 2.43 34.56
N VAL A 45 -0.01 2.95 33.59
CA VAL A 45 0.25 2.66 32.18
C VAL A 45 1.47 3.48 31.77
N THR A 46 2.63 2.82 31.71
CA THR A 46 3.87 3.45 31.25
C THR A 46 3.85 3.46 29.72
N ALA A 47 3.58 4.60 29.11
CA ALA A 47 3.74 4.77 27.67
C ALA A 47 5.22 4.55 27.30
N THR A 48 5.50 3.55 26.48
CA THR A 48 6.87 3.23 26.04
C THR A 48 7.05 3.71 24.60
N ARG A 49 8.04 4.57 24.39
CA ARG A 49 8.49 4.97 23.04
C ARG A 49 9.25 3.80 22.42
N VAL A 50 8.64 3.13 21.45
CA VAL A 50 9.30 2.09 20.64
C VAL A 50 9.29 2.59 19.20
N CYS A 51 10.43 2.56 18.53
CA CYS A 51 10.55 2.88 17.11
C CYS A 51 11.36 1.76 16.45
N VAL A 52 10.75 1.03 15.51
CA VAL A 52 11.44 -0.03 14.76
C VAL A 52 11.82 0.39 13.34
N ALA A 53 11.27 1.51 12.86
CA ALA A 53 11.56 2.07 11.55
C ALA A 53 11.12 3.55 11.46
N ASN A 54 11.74 4.30 10.56
CA ASN A 54 11.16 5.51 10.01
C ASN A 54 10.13 5.12 8.94
N LEU A 55 9.02 5.84 8.86
CA LEU A 55 8.02 5.68 7.80
C LEU A 55 7.73 7.03 7.15
N ILE A 56 8.22 7.23 5.93
CA ILE A 56 7.90 8.40 5.11
C ILE A 56 6.60 8.11 4.36
N VAL A 57 5.54 8.86 4.61
CA VAL A 57 4.28 8.75 3.88
C VAL A 57 4.11 9.97 2.99
N VAL A 58 3.85 9.76 1.70
CA VAL A 58 3.55 10.85 0.76
C VAL A 58 2.09 10.72 0.35
N ALA A 59 1.28 11.71 0.69
CA ALA A 59 -0.17 11.71 0.48
C ALA A 59 -0.67 13.08 0.03
N SER A 60 -1.88 13.15 -0.52
CA SER A 60 -2.57 14.43 -0.69
C SER A 60 -3.23 14.87 0.61
N GLU A 61 -3.46 16.17 0.77
CA GLU A 61 -4.22 16.68 1.92
C GLU A 61 -5.62 16.05 2.01
N GLU A 62 -6.30 15.85 0.87
CA GLU A 62 -7.63 15.23 0.85
C GLU A 62 -7.63 13.77 1.35
N GLY A 63 -6.53 13.05 1.14
CA GLY A 63 -6.38 11.66 1.55
C GLY A 63 -5.87 11.47 2.97
N PHE A 64 -5.47 12.54 3.66
CA PHE A 64 -4.75 12.43 4.93
C PHE A 64 -5.54 11.72 6.03
N ASN A 65 -6.86 11.96 6.15
CA ASN A 65 -7.66 11.30 7.18
C ASN A 65 -7.67 9.77 7.01
N ALA A 66 -7.87 9.28 5.78
CA ALA A 66 -7.84 7.84 5.50
C ALA A 66 -6.44 7.24 5.74
N VAL A 67 -5.38 7.98 5.39
CA VAL A 67 -3.99 7.59 5.70
C VAL A 67 -3.79 7.49 7.21
N ASN A 68 -4.29 8.45 7.98
CA ASN A 68 -4.13 8.49 9.42
C ASN A 68 -4.87 7.33 10.12
N ASP A 69 -6.03 6.93 9.61
CA ASP A 69 -6.75 5.74 10.08
C ASP A 69 -5.91 4.46 9.89
N VAL A 70 -5.30 4.30 8.71
CA VAL A 70 -4.41 3.16 8.42
C VAL A 70 -3.18 3.18 9.32
N LEU A 71 -2.57 4.34 9.53
CA LEU A 71 -1.42 4.48 10.44
C LEU A 71 -1.82 4.11 11.87
N GLY A 72 -3.02 4.48 12.31
CA GLY A 72 -3.58 4.13 13.61
C GLY A 72 -3.59 2.62 13.84
N ASP A 73 -4.12 1.88 12.86
CA ASP A 73 -4.20 0.42 12.88
C ASP A 73 -2.84 -0.26 12.71
N LEU A 74 -1.89 0.39 12.03
CA LEU A 74 -0.52 -0.10 11.84
C LEU A 74 0.31 0.01 13.13
N SER A 75 0.12 1.09 13.88
CA SER A 75 0.94 1.48 15.04
C SER A 75 1.21 0.38 16.09
N PRO A 76 0.25 -0.52 16.43
CA PRO A 76 0.50 -1.56 17.42
C PRO A 76 1.45 -2.67 16.93
N HIS A 77 1.51 -2.86 15.61
CA HIS A 77 2.24 -3.97 14.97
C HIS A 77 3.57 -3.50 14.37
N TYR A 78 3.65 -2.23 13.98
CA TYR A 78 4.82 -1.66 13.32
C TYR A 78 5.06 -0.24 13.81
N PRO A 79 5.58 -0.08 15.05
CA PRO A 79 5.71 1.23 15.66
C PRO A 79 6.84 2.04 15.01
N THR A 80 6.53 3.24 14.54
CA THR A 80 7.41 4.03 13.68
C THR A 80 7.55 5.46 14.17
N ARG A 81 8.64 6.11 13.76
CA ARG A 81 8.62 7.55 13.55
C ARG A 81 8.08 7.82 12.15
N THR A 82 6.86 8.32 12.07
CA THR A 82 6.18 8.60 10.80
C THR A 82 6.36 10.06 10.40
N LEU A 83 6.85 10.28 9.18
CA LEU A 83 6.90 11.60 8.54
C LEU A 83 5.87 11.61 7.39
N VAL A 84 4.76 12.34 7.56
CA VAL A 84 3.73 12.48 6.53
C VAL A 84 3.96 13.75 5.74
N VAL A 85 4.32 13.64 4.46
CA VAL A 85 4.45 14.74 3.51
C VAL A 85 3.13 14.91 2.78
N LEU A 86 2.43 16.00 3.06
CA LEU A 86 1.16 16.37 2.43
C LEU A 86 1.42 17.27 1.23
N LEU A 87 0.90 16.85 0.08
CA LEU A 87 0.97 17.58 -1.17
C LEU A 87 -0.31 18.41 -1.37
N ASP A 88 -0.16 19.72 -1.54
CA ASP A 88 -1.25 20.61 -1.93
C ASP A 88 -1.63 20.36 -3.40
N SER A 89 -2.82 19.81 -3.60
CA SER A 89 -3.37 19.52 -4.93
C SER A 89 -4.19 20.68 -5.50
N ALA A 90 -4.47 21.72 -4.70
CA ALA A 90 -5.44 22.77 -5.00
C ALA A 90 -4.85 24.19 -5.10
N GLY A 91 -3.53 24.35 -4.91
CA GLY A 91 -2.88 25.67 -4.89
C GLY A 91 -3.33 26.53 -3.71
N ARG A 92 -3.99 25.95 -2.70
CA ARG A 92 -4.52 26.65 -1.53
C ARG A 92 -3.42 27.09 -0.58
N THR A 93 -2.23 26.51 -0.69
CA THR A 93 -1.05 26.89 0.09
C THR A 93 -0.37 28.17 -0.45
N GLN A 94 -0.78 28.69 -1.63
CA GLN A 94 -0.33 30.00 -2.10
C GLN A 94 -0.81 31.14 -1.17
N ASP A 95 -1.98 31.03 -0.54
CA ASP A 95 -2.49 32.06 0.37
C ASP A 95 -1.78 32.08 1.73
N ILE A 96 -1.14 30.97 2.13
CA ILE A 96 -0.43 30.84 3.41
C ILE A 96 1.06 31.22 3.27
N THR A 97 1.64 31.04 2.07
CA THR A 97 3.03 31.45 1.75
C THR A 97 3.15 32.90 1.28
N ALA A 98 2.03 33.59 1.02
CA ALA A 98 1.98 35.02 0.71
C ALA A 98 2.37 35.94 1.89
N GLY A 99 2.52 35.40 3.11
CA GLY A 99 3.17 36.08 4.22
C GLY A 99 4.68 35.82 4.21
N ALA A 100 5.45 36.74 3.61
CA ALA A 100 6.91 36.85 3.61
C ALA A 100 7.68 35.81 4.46
N GLY A 101 7.89 34.61 3.90
CA GLY A 101 8.72 33.55 4.50
C GLY A 101 8.30 32.16 4.04
N GLY A 102 8.72 31.74 2.85
CA GLY A 102 8.46 30.39 2.31
C GLY A 102 9.11 29.29 3.15
N GLY A 103 8.39 28.79 4.15
CA GLY A 103 8.83 27.72 5.06
C GLY A 103 7.87 26.53 5.06
N VAL A 104 8.40 25.36 5.43
CA VAL A 104 7.60 24.12 5.56
C VAL A 104 6.71 24.24 6.79
N ARG A 105 5.41 24.00 6.62
CA ARG A 105 4.48 23.93 7.76
C ARG A 105 4.56 22.55 8.37
N ALA A 106 4.65 22.46 9.70
CA ALA A 106 4.73 21.19 10.39
C ALA A 106 3.81 21.12 11.60
N SER A 107 3.26 19.94 11.86
CA SER A 107 2.63 19.58 13.13
C SER A 107 3.24 18.28 13.67
N VAL A 108 3.25 18.14 14.99
CA VAL A 108 3.86 17.05 15.73
C VAL A 108 2.80 16.46 16.66
N SER A 109 2.59 15.15 16.56
CA SER A 109 1.60 14.43 17.33
C SER A 109 2.11 13.04 17.74
N ALA A 110 1.43 12.44 18.72
CA ALA A 110 1.64 11.05 19.08
C ALA A 110 0.42 10.24 18.64
N LEU A 111 0.67 9.15 17.93
CA LEU A 111 -0.35 8.21 17.50
C LEU A 111 -0.37 7.04 18.48
N CYS A 112 -1.30 7.08 19.43
CA CYS A 112 -1.38 6.12 20.52
C CYS A 112 -2.55 5.16 20.34
N HIS A 113 -2.28 3.87 20.49
CA HIS A 113 -3.33 2.86 20.60
C HIS A 113 -3.72 2.65 22.06
N VAL A 114 -5.02 2.59 22.37
CA VAL A 114 -5.48 2.27 23.73
C VAL A 114 -5.40 0.75 23.93
N PRO A 115 -4.50 0.25 24.79
CA PRO A 115 -4.30 -1.18 24.95
C PRO A 115 -5.49 -1.84 25.69
N GLN A 116 -5.59 -3.17 25.59
CA GLN A 116 -6.42 -3.95 26.51
C GLN A 116 -5.87 -3.81 27.95
N PRO A 117 -6.72 -3.96 28.99
CA PRO A 117 -6.27 -3.87 30.39
C PRO A 117 -5.06 -4.77 30.67
N GLY A 118 -3.99 -4.18 31.21
CA GLY A 118 -2.74 -4.88 31.54
C GLY A 118 -1.70 -4.97 30.42
N GLN A 119 -1.97 -4.45 29.22
CA GLN A 119 -0.98 -4.33 28.14
C GLN A 119 -0.38 -2.92 28.11
N PRO A 120 0.90 -2.76 27.73
CA PRO A 120 1.53 -1.44 27.63
C PRO A 120 0.92 -0.62 26.49
N GLN A 121 0.79 0.69 26.70
CA GLN A 121 0.39 1.61 25.65
C GLN A 121 1.56 1.85 24.69
N VAL A 122 1.36 1.52 23.41
CA VAL A 122 2.29 1.81 22.32
C VAL A 122 1.86 3.11 21.65
N CYS A 123 2.79 4.06 21.58
CA CYS A 123 2.60 5.34 20.91
C CYS A 123 3.69 5.51 19.86
N CYS A 124 3.28 5.88 18.64
CA CYS A 124 4.17 6.23 17.56
C CYS A 124 4.33 7.74 17.46
N GLU A 125 5.46 8.17 16.93
CA GLU A 125 5.71 9.58 16.64
C GLU A 125 5.21 9.91 15.25
N GLN A 126 4.50 11.03 15.10
CA GLN A 126 4.06 11.52 13.80
C GLN A 126 4.45 12.99 13.64
N VAL A 127 5.07 13.29 12.50
CA VAL A 127 5.33 14.64 12.02
C VAL A 127 4.61 14.80 10.69
N VAL A 128 3.68 15.74 10.61
CA VAL A 128 3.00 16.07 9.36
C VAL A 128 3.64 17.32 8.78
N LEU A 129 4.06 17.26 7.52
CA LEU A 129 4.74 18.32 6.78
C LEU A 129 3.86 18.74 5.60
N GLY A 130 3.39 19.99 5.60
CA GLY A 130 2.73 20.60 4.45
C GLY A 130 3.76 21.27 3.55
N THR A 131 3.82 20.87 2.27
CA THR A 131 4.73 21.46 1.27
C THR A 131 3.95 22.13 0.13
N ALA A 132 4.50 23.25 -0.37
CA ALA A 132 4.00 23.88 -1.58
C ALA A 132 4.28 23.01 -2.82
N ALA A 133 3.53 23.28 -3.89
CA ALA A 133 3.30 22.32 -4.95
C ALA A 133 4.44 22.12 -5.97
N ASP A 134 5.68 22.60 -5.74
CA ASP A 134 6.62 22.71 -6.86
C ASP A 134 8.11 22.47 -6.61
N ASP A 135 8.51 21.70 -5.61
CA ASP A 135 9.93 21.32 -5.57
C ASP A 135 10.31 19.97 -5.00
N GLY A 136 10.08 19.64 -3.73
CA GLY A 136 10.87 18.55 -3.11
C GLY A 136 12.39 18.79 -3.12
N ARG A 137 12.89 19.78 -3.89
CA ARG A 137 14.18 20.45 -3.76
C ARG A 137 14.20 21.04 -2.37
N ASP A 138 15.25 20.73 -1.63
CA ASP A 138 15.38 21.05 -0.20
C ASP A 138 14.51 20.24 0.78
N LEU A 139 13.55 19.42 0.35
CA LEU A 139 12.86 18.52 1.28
C LEU A 139 13.84 17.51 1.89
N ASP A 140 14.91 17.14 1.17
CA ASP A 140 16.07 16.42 1.70
C ASP A 140 16.66 17.04 2.97
N ARG A 141 16.79 18.37 3.00
CA ARG A 141 17.36 19.12 4.13
C ARG A 141 16.41 19.14 5.32
N THR A 142 15.12 18.94 5.08
CA THR A 142 14.07 18.88 6.10
C THR A 142 13.84 17.45 6.59
N LEU A 143 13.77 16.46 5.71
CA LEU A 143 13.48 15.07 6.06
C LEU A 143 14.65 14.40 6.78
N LEU A 144 15.87 14.54 6.26
CA LEU A 144 17.03 13.81 6.80
C LEU A 144 17.23 14.04 8.30
N PRO A 145 17.19 15.27 8.82
CA PRO A 145 17.41 15.49 10.24
C PRO A 145 16.23 15.07 11.13
N LEU A 146 15.07 14.75 10.55
CA LEU A 146 13.88 14.28 11.27
C LEU A 146 13.81 12.76 11.38
N LEU A 147 14.59 12.02 10.58
CA LEU A 147 14.66 10.57 10.67
C LEU A 147 15.32 10.16 11.98
N GLU A 148 14.74 9.18 12.67
CA GLU A 148 15.37 8.51 13.82
C GLU A 148 16.61 7.75 13.32
N ALA A 149 17.73 7.90 14.03
CA ALA A 149 18.97 7.21 13.71
C ALA A 149 18.89 5.70 14.01
N ASP A 150 19.76 4.92 13.37
CA ASP A 150 19.94 3.48 13.62
C ASP A 150 18.70 2.59 13.40
N VAL A 151 17.66 3.09 12.73
CA VAL A 151 16.49 2.31 12.29
C VAL A 151 16.31 2.41 10.77
N PRO A 152 15.76 1.37 10.11
CA PRO A 152 15.53 1.40 8.67
C PRO A 152 14.51 2.48 8.28
N THR A 153 14.62 2.99 7.06
CA THR A 153 13.70 3.97 6.49
C THR A 153 12.80 3.30 5.45
N MET A 154 11.51 3.26 5.76
CA MET A 154 10.49 2.78 4.84
C MET A 154 9.73 3.96 4.24
N ALA A 155 9.11 3.74 3.09
CA ALA A 155 8.25 4.74 2.46
C ALA A 155 6.94 4.14 1.94
N TRP A 156 5.85 4.91 2.05
CA TRP A 156 4.54 4.61 1.48
C TRP A 156 4.07 5.81 0.64
N TRP A 157 3.91 5.60 -0.66
CA TRP A 157 3.67 6.65 -1.65
C TRP A 157 2.31 6.45 -2.31
N LEU A 158 1.40 7.41 -2.11
CA LEU A 158 0.03 7.35 -2.63
C LEU A 158 -0.23 8.17 -3.91
N PRO A 159 0.27 9.40 -4.12
CA PRO A 159 -0.05 10.18 -5.31
C PRO A 159 0.65 9.64 -6.56
N ASP A 160 0.27 10.07 -7.77
CA ASP A 160 1.03 9.72 -8.98
C ASP A 160 2.51 10.18 -8.85
N PRO A 161 3.50 9.25 -8.83
CA PRO A 161 4.92 9.62 -8.75
C PRO A 161 5.40 10.52 -9.89
N GLY A 162 4.80 10.39 -11.08
CA GLY A 162 5.16 11.17 -12.26
C GLY A 162 4.78 12.65 -12.16
N ARG A 163 3.90 13.03 -11.21
CA ARG A 163 3.61 14.44 -10.91
C ARG A 163 4.68 15.10 -10.05
N TRP A 164 5.51 14.31 -9.37
CA TRP A 164 6.49 14.79 -8.39
C TRP A 164 7.85 14.09 -8.55
N PRO A 165 8.51 14.18 -9.71
CA PRO A 165 9.67 13.34 -10.03
C PRO A 165 10.90 13.64 -9.18
N GLU A 166 11.10 14.88 -8.72
CA GLU A 166 12.15 15.25 -7.75
C GLU A 166 11.91 14.61 -6.39
N LEU A 167 10.70 14.78 -5.85
CA LEU A 167 10.31 14.23 -4.55
C LEU A 167 10.36 12.70 -4.55
N TRP A 168 9.86 12.08 -5.63
CA TRP A 168 9.94 10.63 -5.82
C TRP A 168 11.38 10.14 -5.76
N ARG A 169 12.30 10.77 -6.49
CA ARG A 169 13.73 10.41 -6.45
C ARG A 169 14.33 10.62 -5.07
N CYS A 170 13.97 11.72 -4.40
CA CYS A 170 14.41 12.03 -3.03
C CYS A 170 14.02 10.91 -2.04
N VAL A 171 12.75 10.48 -2.07
CA VAL A 171 12.22 9.45 -1.16
C VAL A 171 12.79 8.08 -1.54
N ALA A 172 12.80 7.73 -2.83
CA ALA A 172 13.33 6.47 -3.32
C ALA A 172 14.83 6.29 -3.04
N ALA A 173 15.61 7.38 -2.99
CA ALA A 173 17.04 7.32 -2.65
C ALA A 173 17.32 7.10 -1.16
N ARG A 174 16.31 7.28 -0.29
CA ARG A 174 16.43 7.17 1.17
C ARG A 174 15.77 5.94 1.75
N ALA A 175 14.74 5.45 1.07
CA ALA A 175 13.99 4.32 1.55
C ALA A 175 14.75 3.01 1.30
N ASP A 176 14.92 2.19 2.34
CA ASP A 176 15.32 0.79 2.21
C ASP A 176 14.22 -0.01 1.46
N ARG A 177 12.97 0.42 1.63
CA ARG A 177 11.79 -0.13 0.94
C ARG A 177 10.76 0.94 0.65
N LEU A 178 10.25 0.92 -0.58
CA LEU A 178 9.23 1.86 -1.06
C LEU A 178 7.98 1.09 -1.50
N ILE A 179 6.87 1.38 -0.82
CA ILE A 179 5.55 0.83 -1.12
C ILE A 179 4.76 1.87 -1.91
N VAL A 180 4.36 1.51 -3.12
CA VAL A 180 3.55 2.34 -4.01
C VAL A 180 2.09 1.92 -3.88
N ASP A 181 1.20 2.90 -3.78
CA ASP A 181 -0.25 2.72 -3.66
C ASP A 181 -0.96 3.81 -4.48
N SER A 182 -0.49 3.98 -5.72
CA SER A 182 -0.82 5.12 -6.60
C SER A 182 -1.64 4.73 -7.82
N GLY A 183 -2.40 3.63 -7.69
CA GLY A 183 -3.17 3.10 -8.80
C GLY A 183 -2.30 2.70 -10.00
N PRO A 184 -2.86 2.74 -11.23
CA PRO A 184 -2.16 2.36 -12.45
C PRO A 184 -0.85 3.14 -12.67
N ALA A 185 -0.80 4.41 -12.24
CA ALA A 185 0.40 5.23 -12.36
C ALA A 185 1.56 4.68 -11.53
N GLY A 186 1.29 4.03 -10.39
CA GLY A 186 2.33 3.42 -9.56
C GLY A 186 3.00 2.21 -10.20
N LEU A 187 2.28 1.46 -11.03
CA LEU A 187 2.78 0.23 -11.65
C LEU A 187 3.93 0.44 -12.64
N ARG A 188 4.07 1.65 -13.21
CA ARG A 188 5.22 2.01 -14.08
C ARG A 188 6.51 2.34 -13.32
N HIS A 189 6.43 2.38 -11.98
CA HIS A 189 7.55 2.74 -11.11
C HIS A 189 8.05 1.55 -10.28
N LEU A 190 7.68 0.32 -10.64
CA LEU A 190 8.07 -0.90 -9.92
C LEU A 190 9.49 -1.39 -10.22
N THR A 191 10.16 -0.80 -11.20
CA THR A 191 11.56 -1.09 -11.47
C THR A 191 12.37 -0.77 -10.22
N PRO A 192 13.12 -1.74 -9.66
CA PRO A 192 13.96 -1.48 -8.49
C PRO A 192 14.94 -0.35 -8.79
N GLY A 193 15.01 0.65 -7.91
CA GLY A 193 16.12 1.59 -7.91
C GLY A 193 17.36 0.95 -7.30
N ASP A 194 18.52 1.60 -7.43
CA ASP A 194 19.79 1.10 -6.88
C ASP A 194 19.78 0.95 -5.34
N HIS A 195 18.82 1.57 -4.64
CA HIS A 195 18.78 1.66 -3.18
C HIS A 195 17.50 1.12 -2.51
N ALA A 196 16.36 1.08 -3.22
CA ALA A 196 15.08 0.72 -2.63
C ALA A 196 14.46 -0.52 -3.31
N ALA A 197 14.03 -1.49 -2.50
CA ALA A 197 13.09 -2.50 -2.97
C ALA A 197 11.71 -1.83 -3.17
N VAL A 198 11.28 -1.70 -4.44
CA VAL A 198 9.95 -1.15 -4.76
C VAL A 198 8.91 -2.27 -4.79
N ARG A 199 7.77 -2.01 -4.17
CA ARG A 199 6.60 -2.89 -4.17
C ARG A 199 5.34 -2.08 -4.36
N GLU A 200 4.27 -2.75 -4.79
CA GLU A 200 2.95 -2.13 -4.87
C GLU A 200 2.01 -2.80 -3.86
N LEU A 201 1.15 -2.01 -3.22
CA LEU A 201 0.34 -2.47 -2.09
C LEU A 201 -0.71 -3.52 -2.49
N GLY A 202 -1.28 -3.43 -3.68
CA GLY A 202 -2.24 -4.39 -4.25
C GLY A 202 -1.69 -5.81 -4.35
N TRP A 203 -0.37 -6.01 -4.49
CA TRP A 203 0.24 -7.33 -4.38
C TRP A 203 -0.05 -8.00 -3.03
N TYR A 204 -0.09 -7.21 -1.96
CA TYR A 204 -0.33 -7.68 -0.59
C TYR A 204 -1.83 -7.76 -0.29
N ARG A 205 -2.64 -6.81 -0.79
CA ARG A 205 -4.11 -6.88 -0.69
C ARG A 205 -4.68 -8.15 -1.34
N THR A 206 -4.07 -8.61 -2.42
CA THR A 206 -4.48 -9.81 -3.17
C THR A 206 -3.91 -11.13 -2.63
N SER A 207 -3.20 -11.11 -1.50
CA SER A 207 -2.53 -12.30 -0.93
C SER A 207 -3.44 -13.51 -0.75
N GLN A 208 -4.65 -13.33 -0.17
CA GLN A 208 -5.63 -14.41 0.00
C GLN A 208 -6.03 -15.08 -1.34
N TRP A 209 -6.23 -14.27 -2.40
CA TRP A 209 -6.57 -14.78 -3.73
C TRP A 209 -5.41 -15.58 -4.31
N ARG A 210 -4.19 -15.05 -4.18
CA ARG A 210 -2.98 -15.74 -4.66
C ARG A 210 -2.76 -17.07 -3.92
N GLU A 211 -3.07 -17.13 -2.63
CA GLU A 211 -2.98 -18.36 -1.83
C GLU A 211 -3.98 -19.42 -2.31
N VAL A 212 -5.27 -19.07 -2.47
CA VAL A 212 -6.29 -20.01 -2.97
C VAL A 212 -5.95 -20.50 -4.37
N LEU A 213 -5.52 -19.59 -5.25
CA LEU A 213 -5.12 -19.94 -6.60
C LEU A 213 -3.91 -20.87 -6.59
N ALA A 214 -2.86 -20.57 -5.83
CA ALA A 214 -1.69 -21.44 -5.69
C ALA A 214 -2.08 -22.85 -5.23
N GLY A 215 -2.97 -22.96 -4.23
CA GLY A 215 -3.47 -24.25 -3.73
C GLY A 215 -4.31 -25.05 -4.73
N MET A 216 -4.78 -24.44 -5.84
CA MET A 216 -5.35 -25.19 -6.96
C MET A 216 -4.27 -25.84 -7.82
N PHE A 217 -3.09 -25.22 -7.90
CA PHE A 217 -1.97 -25.72 -8.68
C PHE A 217 -1.18 -26.82 -7.95
N ASP A 218 -1.23 -26.83 -6.63
CA ASP A 218 -0.53 -27.81 -5.80
C ASP A 218 -0.97 -29.25 -6.10
N GLY A 219 0.01 -30.10 -6.41
CA GLY A 219 -0.19 -31.53 -6.65
C GLY A 219 -0.80 -31.91 -8.01
N SER A 220 -1.14 -30.95 -8.89
CA SER A 220 -1.63 -31.31 -10.23
C SER A 220 -0.50 -31.36 -11.27
N PRO A 221 -0.53 -32.32 -12.22
CA PRO A 221 0.46 -32.41 -13.29
C PRO A 221 0.55 -31.13 -14.12
N ARG A 222 1.77 -30.73 -14.50
CA ARG A 222 1.99 -29.53 -15.33
C ARG A 222 1.22 -29.55 -16.66
N GLU A 223 0.96 -30.74 -17.17
CA GLU A 223 0.25 -30.99 -18.43
C GLU A 223 -1.19 -30.46 -18.43
N ILE A 224 -1.84 -30.38 -17.26
CA ILE A 224 -3.20 -29.86 -17.12
C ILE A 224 -3.21 -28.34 -17.37
N TRP A 225 -2.16 -27.63 -16.92
CA TRP A 225 -2.01 -26.19 -17.11
C TRP A 225 -1.70 -25.84 -18.56
N GLY A 226 -1.05 -26.76 -19.27
CA GLY A 226 -0.87 -26.74 -20.71
C GLY A 226 -2.17 -26.82 -21.52
N ARG A 227 -3.35 -26.80 -20.89
CA ARG A 227 -4.66 -26.76 -21.56
C ARG A 227 -5.44 -25.47 -21.31
N ILE A 228 -4.93 -24.57 -20.48
CA ILE A 228 -5.59 -23.29 -20.23
C ILE A 228 -5.58 -22.48 -21.54
N GLU A 229 -6.76 -21.97 -21.91
CA GLU A 229 -7.04 -21.16 -23.11
C GLU A 229 -7.61 -19.79 -22.72
N SER A 230 -8.22 -19.68 -21.54
CA SER A 230 -8.72 -18.41 -21.02
C SER A 230 -8.55 -18.27 -19.50
N LEU A 231 -8.40 -17.01 -19.08
CA LEU A 231 -8.43 -16.54 -17.70
C LEU A 231 -9.39 -15.34 -17.63
N GLU A 232 -10.38 -15.42 -16.76
CA GLU A 232 -11.26 -14.29 -16.45
C GLU A 232 -11.10 -13.90 -14.98
N VAL A 233 -10.88 -12.62 -14.71
CA VAL A 233 -10.82 -12.05 -13.36
C VAL A 233 -11.92 -11.00 -13.24
N ALA A 234 -12.84 -11.20 -12.31
CA ALA A 234 -13.92 -10.28 -12.03
C ALA A 234 -13.68 -9.58 -10.69
N ALA A 235 -13.69 -8.25 -10.70
CA ALA A 235 -13.77 -7.41 -9.51
C ALA A 235 -14.99 -6.51 -9.64
N GLY A 236 -15.68 -6.23 -8.54
CA GLY A 236 -16.78 -5.28 -8.55
C GLY A 236 -16.42 -3.96 -7.94
N GLY A 237 -17.29 -2.97 -8.19
CA GLY A 237 -16.97 -1.57 -8.02
C GLY A 237 -16.26 -0.97 -9.23
N ASP A 238 -15.95 0.31 -9.10
CA ASP A 238 -15.22 1.15 -10.05
C ASP A 238 -14.01 1.83 -9.40
N ARG A 239 -13.65 1.42 -8.18
CA ARG A 239 -12.51 2.00 -7.47
C ARG A 239 -11.22 1.63 -8.16
N VAL A 240 -10.24 2.52 -8.03
CA VAL A 240 -8.89 2.29 -8.56
C VAL A 240 -8.28 1.02 -7.97
N GLU A 241 -8.52 0.77 -6.68
CA GLU A 241 -8.04 -0.39 -5.94
C GLU A 241 -8.58 -1.71 -6.53
N ASP A 242 -9.88 -1.77 -6.86
CA ASP A 242 -10.53 -2.96 -7.42
C ASP A 242 -9.88 -3.36 -8.77
N ARG A 243 -9.54 -2.35 -9.58
CA ARG A 243 -8.80 -2.53 -10.84
C ARG A 243 -7.39 -3.05 -10.60
N ILE A 244 -6.65 -2.44 -9.66
CA ILE A 244 -5.28 -2.85 -9.36
C ILE A 244 -5.23 -4.28 -8.82
N ASP A 245 -6.19 -4.65 -7.97
CA ASP A 245 -6.27 -6.00 -7.41
C ASP A 245 -6.56 -7.04 -8.51
N ALA A 246 -7.44 -6.73 -9.48
CA ALA A 246 -7.67 -7.57 -10.67
C ALA A 246 -6.41 -7.72 -11.54
N ILE A 247 -5.67 -6.63 -11.76
CA ILE A 247 -4.39 -6.65 -12.48
C ILE A 247 -3.41 -7.59 -11.78
N TRP A 248 -3.25 -7.48 -10.46
CA TRP A 248 -2.29 -8.29 -9.72
C TRP A 248 -2.60 -9.77 -9.72
N VAL A 249 -3.88 -10.15 -9.61
CA VAL A 249 -4.27 -11.56 -9.69
C VAL A 249 -3.99 -12.13 -11.08
N ALA A 250 -4.32 -11.40 -12.15
CA ALA A 250 -4.01 -11.83 -13.51
C ALA A 250 -2.51 -11.92 -13.78
N ALA A 251 -1.75 -10.90 -13.36
CA ALA A 251 -0.30 -10.86 -13.47
C ALA A 251 0.40 -11.97 -12.67
N PHE A 252 -0.13 -12.29 -11.47
CA PHE A 252 0.35 -13.41 -10.67
C PHE A 252 0.22 -14.73 -11.43
N VAL A 253 -1.00 -15.05 -11.90
CA VAL A 253 -1.27 -16.29 -12.64
C VAL A 253 -0.38 -16.39 -13.89
N ALA A 254 -0.38 -15.34 -14.72
CA ALA A 254 0.41 -15.31 -15.94
C ALA A 254 1.92 -15.47 -15.64
N GLY A 255 2.42 -14.79 -14.60
CA GLY A 255 3.81 -14.89 -14.17
C GLY A 255 4.19 -16.26 -13.58
N GLN A 256 3.29 -16.95 -12.87
CA GLN A 256 3.54 -18.31 -12.38
C GLN A 256 3.55 -19.34 -13.51
N LEU A 257 2.70 -19.15 -14.52
CA LEU A 257 2.57 -20.05 -15.66
C LEU A 257 3.55 -19.72 -16.81
N GLY A 258 4.37 -18.69 -16.67
CA GLY A 258 5.37 -18.30 -17.67
C GLY A 258 4.77 -17.70 -18.94
N TRP A 259 3.57 -17.13 -18.86
CA TRP A 259 2.92 -16.51 -20.01
C TRP A 259 3.58 -15.17 -20.36
N GLN A 260 3.55 -14.84 -21.64
CA GLN A 260 4.06 -13.57 -22.16
C GLN A 260 2.91 -12.72 -22.68
N ALA A 261 2.80 -11.48 -22.23
CA ALA A 261 1.81 -10.54 -22.76
C ALA A 261 2.12 -10.21 -24.24
N VAL A 262 1.10 -10.29 -25.10
CA VAL A 262 1.23 -10.08 -26.55
C VAL A 262 0.66 -8.72 -26.96
N LYS A 263 -0.63 -8.48 -26.70
CA LYS A 263 -1.33 -7.24 -27.06
C LYS A 263 -2.65 -7.12 -26.30
N ALA A 264 -3.14 -5.89 -26.18
CA ALA A 264 -4.54 -5.62 -25.86
C ALA A 264 -5.45 -6.07 -27.01
N LEU A 265 -6.60 -6.63 -26.66
CA LEU A 265 -7.70 -6.98 -27.58
C LEU A 265 -8.88 -6.00 -27.47
N GLY A 266 -9.00 -5.32 -26.33
CA GLY A 266 -10.04 -4.34 -26.02
C GLY A 266 -9.95 -3.91 -24.56
N THR A 267 -10.96 -3.16 -24.09
CA THR A 267 -11.02 -2.72 -22.68
C THR A 267 -11.06 -3.92 -21.74
N GLY A 268 -10.02 -4.10 -20.94
CA GLY A 268 -9.88 -5.22 -20.02
C GLY A 268 -9.61 -6.58 -20.68
N GLU A 269 -9.43 -6.65 -22.00
CA GLU A 269 -9.12 -7.91 -22.70
C GLU A 269 -7.72 -7.89 -23.30
N HIS A 270 -6.96 -8.96 -23.04
CA HIS A 270 -5.56 -9.07 -23.44
C HIS A 270 -5.27 -10.47 -23.99
N ALA A 271 -4.41 -10.54 -25.00
CA ALA A 271 -3.83 -11.78 -25.50
C ALA A 271 -2.48 -12.02 -24.83
N PHE A 272 -2.32 -13.23 -24.29
CA PHE A 272 -1.07 -13.75 -23.76
C PHE A 272 -0.64 -14.95 -24.60
N ARG A 273 0.64 -15.29 -24.53
CA ARG A 273 1.23 -16.46 -25.17
C ARG A 273 1.77 -17.41 -24.12
N ALA A 274 1.33 -18.67 -24.18
CA ALA A 274 1.83 -19.79 -23.40
C ALA A 274 2.47 -20.79 -24.38
N ASP A 275 3.80 -20.78 -24.47
CA ASP A 275 4.56 -21.49 -25.50
C ASP A 275 4.12 -21.09 -26.93
N ASP A 276 3.46 -22.00 -27.65
CA ASP A 276 2.94 -21.78 -29.02
C ASP A 276 1.43 -21.48 -29.05
N ARG A 277 0.79 -21.35 -27.88
CA ARG A 277 -0.65 -21.15 -27.75
C ARG A 277 -0.99 -19.74 -27.30
N GLU A 278 -2.10 -19.21 -27.81
CA GLU A 278 -2.68 -17.97 -27.33
C GLU A 278 -3.60 -18.26 -26.12
N VAL A 279 -3.53 -17.42 -25.10
CA VAL A 279 -4.40 -17.45 -23.93
C VAL A 279 -5.08 -16.09 -23.81
N ARG A 280 -6.42 -16.10 -23.71
CA ARG A 280 -7.20 -14.87 -23.54
C ARG A 280 -7.34 -14.54 -22.05
N VAL A 281 -6.88 -13.35 -21.66
CA VAL A 281 -7.06 -12.82 -20.31
C VAL A 281 -8.09 -11.70 -20.35
N ARG A 282 -9.15 -11.82 -19.55
CA ARG A 282 -10.23 -10.83 -19.44
C ARG A 282 -10.34 -10.35 -17.99
N LEU A 283 -10.34 -9.02 -17.82
CA LEU A 283 -10.51 -8.33 -16.55
C LEU A 283 -11.83 -7.56 -16.61
N THR A 284 -12.80 -7.98 -15.82
CA THR A 284 -14.13 -7.39 -15.78
C THR A 284 -14.27 -6.57 -14.51
N LEU A 285 -14.64 -5.30 -14.67
CA LEU A 285 -14.99 -4.42 -13.57
C LEU A 285 -16.50 -4.16 -13.59
N GLY A 286 -17.12 -4.16 -12.41
CA GLY A 286 -18.50 -3.70 -12.25
C GLY A 286 -19.34 -4.54 -11.29
N GLY A 287 -20.55 -4.04 -11.04
CA GLY A 287 -21.42 -4.57 -9.99
C GLY A 287 -21.33 -3.78 -8.69
N LYS A 288 -22.26 -4.05 -7.77
CA LYS A 288 -22.43 -3.26 -6.55
C LYS A 288 -21.45 -3.61 -5.42
N ARG A 289 -20.94 -4.84 -5.44
CA ARG A 289 -20.04 -5.37 -4.41
C ARG A 289 -18.60 -5.02 -4.77
N LEU A 290 -17.92 -4.27 -3.90
CA LEU A 290 -16.52 -3.87 -4.08
C LEU A 290 -15.56 -5.07 -3.95
N GLY A 291 -14.39 -4.97 -4.57
CA GLY A 291 -13.31 -5.94 -4.48
C GLY A 291 -13.40 -7.10 -5.46
N LEU A 292 -12.37 -7.95 -5.44
CA LEU A 292 -12.29 -9.18 -6.24
C LEU A 292 -13.42 -10.14 -5.90
N GLN A 293 -14.07 -10.68 -6.93
CA GLN A 293 -15.26 -11.54 -6.80
C GLN A 293 -15.02 -12.94 -7.33
N ALA A 294 -14.35 -13.07 -8.48
CA ALA A 294 -14.15 -14.36 -9.12
C ALA A 294 -12.89 -14.43 -9.98
N VAL A 295 -12.31 -15.63 -10.05
CA VAL A 295 -11.27 -16.00 -11.01
C VAL A 295 -11.70 -17.30 -11.69
N VAL A 296 -11.72 -17.31 -13.02
CA VAL A 296 -12.17 -18.45 -13.82
C VAL A 296 -11.12 -18.81 -14.85
N PHE A 297 -10.75 -20.08 -14.90
CA PHE A 297 -9.92 -20.67 -15.94
C PHE A 297 -10.78 -21.52 -16.85
N GLY A 298 -10.54 -21.43 -18.16
CA GLY A 298 -11.18 -22.28 -19.16
C GLY A 298 -10.17 -22.90 -20.12
N GLY A 299 -10.43 -24.14 -20.55
CA GLY A 299 -9.72 -24.78 -21.65
C GLY A 299 -9.81 -26.30 -21.63
N GLY A 300 -9.69 -26.94 -22.79
CA GLY A 300 -9.69 -28.41 -22.90
C GLY A 300 -10.93 -29.12 -22.34
N GLY A 301 -12.10 -28.46 -22.31
CA GLY A 301 -13.36 -29.00 -21.78
C GLY A 301 -13.53 -28.90 -20.25
N THR A 302 -12.56 -28.33 -19.55
CA THR A 302 -12.60 -28.15 -18.09
C THR A 302 -12.71 -26.66 -17.74
N ARG A 303 -13.51 -26.33 -16.73
CA ARG A 303 -13.65 -24.98 -16.17
C ARG A 303 -13.34 -24.99 -14.68
N TYR A 304 -12.37 -24.19 -14.27
CA TYR A 304 -12.00 -24.02 -12.87
C TYR A 304 -12.46 -22.65 -12.40
N GLU A 305 -13.09 -22.57 -11.24
CA GLU A 305 -13.69 -21.33 -10.76
C GLU A 305 -13.43 -21.15 -9.26
N VAL A 306 -12.89 -19.99 -8.91
CA VAL A 306 -12.77 -19.52 -7.53
C VAL A 306 -13.67 -18.31 -7.38
N ARG A 307 -14.59 -18.34 -6.43
CA ARG A 307 -15.47 -17.21 -6.10
C ARG A 307 -15.40 -16.89 -4.63
N SER A 308 -15.43 -15.61 -4.29
CA SER A 308 -15.67 -15.20 -2.90
C SER A 308 -17.19 -15.11 -2.64
N ASN A 309 -17.62 -15.50 -1.45
CA ASN A 309 -19.01 -15.43 -1.02
C ASN A 309 -19.45 -13.96 -0.89
N ASP A 310 -20.67 -13.66 -1.34
CA ASP A 310 -21.23 -12.30 -1.33
C ASP A 310 -21.53 -11.77 0.07
N GLU A 311 -21.93 -12.64 0.99
CA GLU A 311 -22.24 -12.30 2.38
C GLU A 311 -21.01 -12.39 3.29
N ALA A 312 -20.04 -13.24 2.93
CA ALA A 312 -18.80 -13.47 3.67
C ALA A 312 -17.58 -13.43 2.73
N PRO A 313 -17.02 -12.26 2.39
CA PRO A 313 -15.93 -12.14 1.41
C PRO A 313 -14.64 -12.91 1.75
N SER A 314 -14.46 -13.34 2.99
CA SER A 314 -13.38 -14.24 3.45
C SER A 314 -13.60 -15.71 3.09
N GLU A 315 -14.83 -16.10 2.72
CA GLU A 315 -15.14 -17.46 2.30
C GLU A 315 -15.02 -17.59 0.77
N PHE A 316 -14.19 -18.54 0.35
CA PHE A 316 -13.94 -18.87 -1.04
C PHE A 316 -14.60 -20.20 -1.39
N ARG A 317 -15.30 -20.24 -2.52
CA ARG A 317 -15.81 -21.47 -3.13
C ARG A 317 -14.99 -21.81 -4.37
N VAL A 318 -14.36 -22.98 -4.35
CA VAL A 318 -13.57 -23.53 -5.45
C VAL A 318 -14.34 -24.66 -6.13
N LEU A 319 -14.54 -24.51 -7.44
CA LEU A 319 -15.35 -25.36 -8.30
C LEU A 319 -14.51 -25.86 -9.48
N ILE A 320 -14.66 -27.14 -9.82
CA ILE A 320 -14.07 -27.75 -11.00
C ILE A 320 -15.20 -28.42 -11.77
N HIS A 321 -15.50 -27.89 -12.95
CA HIS A 321 -16.47 -28.44 -13.88
C HIS A 321 -15.71 -29.19 -14.97
N ASP A 322 -15.87 -30.50 -14.98
CA ASP A 322 -15.41 -31.39 -16.04
C ASP A 322 -16.63 -32.13 -16.59
N GLU A 323 -16.71 -32.35 -17.90
CA GLU A 323 -17.81 -33.08 -18.54
C GLU A 323 -18.05 -34.48 -17.96
N ARG A 324 -17.04 -35.05 -17.28
CA ARG A 324 -17.04 -36.45 -16.80
C ARG A 324 -17.07 -36.58 -15.28
N VAL A 325 -16.87 -35.50 -14.52
CA VAL A 325 -16.78 -35.57 -13.06
C VAL A 325 -17.45 -34.35 -12.41
N CYS A 326 -18.41 -34.61 -11.52
CA CYS A 326 -18.95 -33.59 -10.63
C CYS A 326 -18.13 -33.59 -9.33
N HIS A 327 -17.21 -32.64 -9.20
CA HIS A 327 -16.48 -32.45 -7.95
C HIS A 327 -17.32 -31.65 -6.96
N LEU A 328 -17.37 -32.12 -5.71
CA LEU A 328 -17.93 -31.32 -4.62
C LEU A 328 -17.14 -30.02 -4.50
N PRO A 329 -17.81 -28.85 -4.39
CA PRO A 329 -17.13 -27.59 -4.19
C PRO A 329 -16.32 -27.62 -2.89
N ARG A 330 -15.10 -27.07 -2.91
CA ARG A 330 -14.34 -26.82 -1.68
C ARG A 330 -14.65 -25.42 -1.19
N CYS A 331 -15.02 -25.29 0.08
CA CYS A 331 -15.12 -24.00 0.76
C CYS A 331 -13.87 -23.80 1.61
N ILE A 332 -13.27 -22.61 1.52
CA ILE A 332 -12.05 -22.24 2.22
C ILE A 332 -12.29 -20.87 2.86
N GLU A 333 -12.07 -20.76 4.16
CA GLU A 333 -12.12 -19.47 4.85
C GLU A 333 -10.71 -18.90 4.99
N LEU A 334 -10.49 -17.70 4.45
CA LEU A 334 -9.25 -16.94 4.59
C LEU A 334 -9.59 -15.49 4.92
N PRO A 335 -9.02 -14.91 5.99
CA PRO A 335 -9.32 -13.54 6.37
C PRO A 335 -8.84 -12.55 5.30
N GLN A 336 -9.70 -11.59 4.95
CA GLN A 336 -9.33 -10.50 4.07
C GLN A 336 -8.38 -9.55 4.81
N PRO A 337 -7.18 -9.29 4.26
CA PRO A 337 -6.25 -8.38 4.91
C PRO A 337 -6.82 -6.95 4.88
N SER A 338 -6.78 -6.27 6.02
CA SER A 338 -7.03 -4.83 6.09
C SER A 338 -5.94 -4.05 5.34
N TRP A 339 -6.15 -2.75 5.14
CA TRP A 339 -5.13 -1.89 4.54
C TRP A 339 -3.85 -1.87 5.39
N ALA A 340 -4.01 -1.73 6.71
CA ALA A 340 -2.89 -1.74 7.65
C ALA A 340 -2.16 -3.08 7.68
N GLN A 341 -2.88 -4.21 7.60
CA GLN A 341 -2.26 -5.54 7.49
C GLN A 341 -1.50 -5.72 6.18
N SER A 342 -2.07 -5.25 5.06
CA SER A 342 -1.41 -5.27 3.75
C SER A 342 -0.15 -4.42 3.75
N LEU A 343 -0.21 -3.23 4.35
CA LEU A 343 0.92 -2.31 4.49
C LEU A 343 1.99 -2.90 5.41
N ALA A 344 1.61 -3.46 6.56
CA ALA A 344 2.55 -4.15 7.46
C ALA A 344 3.27 -5.30 6.76
N ALA A 345 2.54 -6.14 6.00
CA ALA A 345 3.14 -7.21 5.21
C ALA A 345 4.07 -6.68 4.11
N ALA A 346 3.72 -5.53 3.51
CA ALA A 346 4.54 -4.88 2.51
C ALA A 346 5.85 -4.35 3.11
N LEU A 347 5.79 -3.69 4.26
CA LEU A 347 6.94 -3.13 4.98
C LEU A 347 7.88 -4.22 5.52
N THR A 348 7.33 -5.31 6.04
CA THR A 348 8.09 -6.39 6.70
C THR A 348 8.42 -7.58 5.80
N GLY A 349 7.86 -7.62 4.59
CA GLY A 349 8.00 -8.77 3.68
C GLY A 349 9.44 -9.03 3.22
N ARG A 350 9.65 -10.11 2.47
CA ARG A 350 11.00 -10.46 1.96
C ARG A 350 11.51 -9.44 0.93
N VAL A 351 12.82 -9.15 1.00
CA VAL A 351 13.50 -8.27 0.03
C VAL A 351 13.43 -8.84 -1.39
N VAL A 352 13.55 -10.17 -1.51
CA VAL A 352 13.40 -10.89 -2.78
C VAL A 352 12.10 -11.69 -2.75
N ASP A 353 11.22 -11.40 -3.72
CA ASP A 353 9.99 -12.15 -3.97
C ASP A 353 9.95 -12.54 -5.46
N ALA A 354 10.34 -13.78 -5.76
CA ALA A 354 10.42 -14.25 -7.14
C ALA A 354 9.05 -14.28 -7.84
N ALA A 355 7.96 -14.46 -7.09
CA ALA A 355 6.62 -14.43 -7.67
C ALA A 355 6.23 -13.00 -8.06
N PHE A 356 6.52 -12.02 -7.20
CA PHE A 356 6.37 -10.61 -7.53
C PHE A 356 7.21 -10.22 -8.75
N MET A 357 8.49 -10.61 -8.79
CA MET A 357 9.39 -10.26 -9.91
C MET A 357 8.92 -10.81 -11.26
N ARG A 358 8.27 -11.99 -11.29
CA ARG A 358 7.65 -12.53 -12.52
C ARG A 358 6.36 -11.79 -12.90
N ALA A 359 5.59 -11.35 -11.91
CA ALA A 359 4.29 -10.70 -12.12
C ALA A 359 4.40 -9.21 -12.45
N ALA A 360 5.36 -8.48 -11.85
CA ALA A 360 5.43 -7.02 -11.93
C ALA A 360 5.48 -6.47 -13.37
N PRO A 361 6.30 -7.01 -14.31
CA PRO A 361 6.30 -6.52 -15.69
C PRO A 361 4.96 -6.76 -16.41
N LEU A 362 4.24 -7.82 -16.04
CA LEU A 362 2.92 -8.13 -16.60
C LEU A 362 1.86 -7.19 -16.02
N ALA A 363 1.95 -6.87 -14.72
CA ALA A 363 1.05 -5.91 -14.06
C ALA A 363 1.19 -4.51 -14.67
N GLU A 364 2.43 -4.02 -14.86
CA GLU A 364 2.71 -2.75 -15.54
C GLU A 364 2.11 -2.72 -16.95
N ARG A 365 2.29 -3.80 -17.70
CA ARG A 365 1.78 -3.89 -19.07
C ARG A 365 0.26 -3.92 -19.13
N LEU A 366 -0.39 -4.73 -18.29
CA LEU A 366 -1.85 -4.77 -18.15
C LEU A 366 -2.38 -3.37 -17.80
N ALA A 367 -1.75 -2.66 -16.86
CA ALA A 367 -2.17 -1.31 -16.47
C ALA A 367 -2.04 -0.28 -17.60
N THR A 368 -0.96 -0.35 -18.38
CA THR A 368 -0.71 0.58 -19.49
C THR A 368 -1.68 0.36 -20.65
N GLU A 369 -1.99 -0.91 -20.93
CA GLU A 369 -2.90 -1.34 -21.99
C GLU A 369 -4.37 -1.21 -21.58
N TRP A 370 -4.67 -1.25 -20.28
CA TRP A 370 -6.00 -1.02 -19.71
C TRP A 370 -6.31 0.49 -19.65
N ARG A 371 -6.30 1.15 -20.80
CA ARG A 371 -6.89 2.47 -20.96
C ARG A 371 -8.40 2.31 -20.90
N GLY A 372 -9.01 2.90 -19.87
CA GLY A 372 -10.47 3.01 -19.77
C GLY A 372 -11.01 4.03 -20.78
N GLU A 373 -12.29 3.85 -21.09
CA GLU A 373 -13.15 4.72 -21.91
C GLU A 373 -13.02 6.22 -21.63
#